data_AF-A0AAE5UDC0-F1
#
_entry.id   AF-A0AAE5UDC0-F1
#
_cell.length_a   1.000
_cell.length_b   1.000
_cell.length_c   1.000
_cell.angle_alpha   90.00
_cell.angle_beta   90.00
_cell.angle_gamma   90.00
#
_symmetry.space_group_name_H-M   'P 1'
#
loop_
_entity.id
_entity.type
_entity.pdbx_description
1 polymer ?
#
loop_
_entity_poly.entity_id
_entity_poly.type
_entity_poly.pdbx_seq_one_letter_code
_entity_poly.pdbx_strand_id
1 'polypeptide(L)' 'MIHVQYVSTFIFYDFFDLGLDNKVSGRCDNCNSSYFKSSVKGGVFLRECRECGMKKSI' A
#
# COMPACT_ATOMS: atom_id res chain seq x y z
N MET A 1 32.85 -5.35 -10.80
CA MET A 1 32.03 -6.48 -10.33
C MET A 1 31.56 -6.28 -8.89
N ILE A 2 32.44 -5.87 -7.96
CA ILE A 2 32.14 -5.51 -6.55
C ILE A 2 31.11 -4.37 -6.35
N HIS A 3 31.02 -3.40 -7.25
CA HIS A 3 30.15 -2.23 -7.08
C HIS A 3 28.65 -2.55 -7.27
N VAL A 4 28.32 -3.53 -8.11
CA VAL A 4 26.92 -3.93 -8.37
C VAL A 4 26.37 -4.74 -7.19
N GLN A 5 27.18 -5.61 -6.60
CA GLN A 5 26.78 -6.42 -5.45
C GLN A 5 26.52 -5.57 -4.20
N TYR A 6 27.36 -4.55 -3.94
CA TYR A 6 27.16 -3.62 -2.83
C TYR A 6 25.86 -2.82 -2.95
N VAL A 7 25.54 -2.31 -4.14
CA VAL A 7 24.30 -1.56 -4.39
C VAL A 7 23.08 -2.45 -4.22
N SER A 8 23.08 -3.69 -4.73
CA SER A 8 21.97 -4.63 -4.53
C SER A 8 21.74 -4.99 -3.06
N THR A 9 22.80 -5.21 -2.28
CA THR A 9 22.67 -5.53 -0.86
C THR A 9 22.17 -4.32 -0.05
N PHE A 10 22.61 -3.11 -0.39
CA PHE A 10 22.15 -1.86 0.24
C PHE A 10 20.65 -1.62 -0.01
N ILE A 11 20.21 -1.67 -1.27
CA ILE A 11 18.80 -1.50 -1.65
C ILE A 11 17.90 -2.52 -0.93
N PHE A 12 18.35 -3.77 -0.82
CA PHE A 12 17.61 -4.83 -0.15
C PHE A 12 17.49 -4.58 1.36
N TYR A 13 18.57 -4.13 1.99
CA TYR A 13 18.56 -3.78 3.42
C TYR A 13 17.65 -2.59 3.72
N ASP A 14 17.73 -1.52 2.92
CA ASP A 14 16.84 -0.36 3.06
C ASP A 14 15.36 -0.75 2.87
N PHE A 15 15.07 -1.61 1.90
CA PHE A 15 13.71 -2.09 1.66
C PHE A 15 13.12 -2.86 2.87
N PHE A 16 13.93 -3.72 3.49
CA PHE A 16 13.53 -4.48 4.67
C PHE A 16 13.45 -3.62 5.94
N ASP A 17 14.42 -2.73 6.17
CA ASP A 17 14.47 -1.86 7.35
C ASP A 17 13.29 -0.87 7.36
N LEU A 18 12.87 -0.39 6.18
CA LEU A 18 11.66 0.42 6.00
C LEU A 18 10.35 -0.37 6.19
N GLY A 19 10.41 -1.68 6.44
CA GLY A 19 9.25 -2.56 6.64
C GLY A 19 8.34 -2.65 5.41
N LEU A 20 8.90 -2.44 4.21
CA LEU A 20 8.16 -2.47 2.95
C LEU A 20 7.93 -3.90 2.43
N ASP A 21 8.62 -4.89 3.02
CA ASP A 21 8.48 -6.31 2.72
C ASP A 21 7.10 -6.88 3.09
N ASN A 22 6.46 -6.36 4.14
CA ASN A 22 5.16 -6.82 4.63
C ASN A 22 4.00 -5.89 4.28
N LYS A 23 4.26 -4.74 3.64
CA LYS A 23 3.24 -3.70 3.42
C LYS A 23 2.50 -3.93 2.11
N VAL A 24 1.36 -4.62 2.17
CA VAL A 24 0.51 -4.83 0.98
C VAL A 24 -0.34 -3.59 0.72
N SER A 25 0.06 -2.80 -0.29
CA SER A 25 -0.69 -1.61 -0.69
C SER A 25 -2.03 -1.95 -1.38
N GLY A 26 -2.96 -1.00 -1.39
CA GLY A 26 -4.24 -1.13 -2.08
C GLY A 26 -5.25 -2.09 -1.43
N ARG A 27 -4.99 -2.54 -0.20
CA ARG A 27 -5.84 -3.43 0.59
C ARG A 27 -6.65 -2.66 1.62
N CYS A 28 -7.83 -3.18 1.97
CA CYS A 28 -8.67 -2.60 3.00
C CYS A 28 -8.07 -2.87 4.38
N ASP A 29 -7.92 -1.85 5.21
CA ASP A 29 -7.31 -1.99 6.54
C ASP A 29 -8.12 -2.90 7.48
N ASN A 30 -9.41 -3.10 7.19
CA ASN A 30 -10.29 -3.91 8.03
C ASN A 30 -10.43 -5.37 7.57
N CYS A 31 -10.46 -5.63 6.26
CA CYS A 31 -10.75 -6.98 5.72
C CYS A 31 -9.75 -7.48 4.68
N ASN A 32 -8.71 -6.70 4.38
CA ASN A 32 -7.67 -7.01 3.39
C ASN A 32 -8.19 -7.19 1.93
N SER A 33 -9.46 -6.91 1.66
CA SER A 33 -9.99 -6.89 0.29
C SER A 33 -9.30 -5.84 -0.57
N SER A 34 -9.09 -6.16 -1.86
CA SER A 34 -8.68 -5.19 -2.89
C SER A 34 -9.86 -4.57 -3.63
N TYR A 35 -11.11 -4.93 -3.31
CA TYR A 35 -12.26 -4.48 -4.07
C TYR A 35 -12.93 -3.26 -3.45
N PHE A 36 -12.92 -2.15 -4.18
CA PHE A 36 -13.42 -0.87 -3.71
C PHE A 36 -14.37 -0.20 -4.71
N LYS A 37 -15.18 0.71 -4.18
CA LYS A 37 -15.95 1.68 -4.93
C LYS A 37 -15.38 3.05 -4.61
N SER A 38 -15.00 3.79 -5.66
CA SER A 38 -14.58 5.19 -5.53
C SER A 38 -15.76 6.11 -5.78
N SER A 39 -15.82 7.23 -5.06
CA SER A 39 -16.81 8.29 -5.25
C SER A 39 -16.23 9.64 -4.87
N VAL A 40 -16.89 10.72 -5.30
CA VAL A 40 -16.56 12.09 -4.90
C VAL A 40 -17.75 12.69 -4.19
N LYS A 41 -17.53 13.28 -3.01
CA LYS A 41 -18.56 14.00 -2.27
C LYS A 41 -17.96 15.27 -1.67
N GLY A 42 -18.54 16.43 -2.00
CA GLY A 42 -18.06 17.72 -1.50
C GLY A 42 -16.61 18.04 -1.87
N GLY A 43 -16.13 17.56 -3.03
CA GLY A 43 -14.75 17.75 -3.47
C GLY A 43 -13.72 16.77 -2.89
N VAL A 44 -14.13 15.85 -2.03
CA VAL A 44 -13.24 14.83 -1.44
C VAL A 44 -13.42 13.49 -2.15
N PHE A 45 -12.30 12.84 -2.50
CA PHE A 45 -12.30 11.47 -2.99
C PHE A 45 -12.49 10.49 -1.84
N LEU A 46 -13.52 9.65 -1.94
CA LEU A 46 -13.85 8.64 -0.96
C LEU A 46 -13.66 7.26 -1.57
N ARG A 47 -12.97 6.40 -0.83
CA ARG A 47 -12.80 4.98 -1.13
C ARG A 47 -13.65 4.16 -0.15
N GLU A 48 -14.58 3.37 -0.67
CA GLU A 48 -15.41 2.45 0.10
C GLU A 48 -15.04 1.00 -0.22
N CYS A 49 -14.73 0.18 0.78
CA CYS A 49 -14.51 -1.24 0.59
C CYS A 49 -15.84 -1.95 0.29
N ARG A 50 -15.90 -2.73 -0.79
CA ARG A 50 -17.13 -3.43 -1.19
C ARG A 50 -17.46 -4.64 -0.33
N GLU A 51 -16.48 -5.20 0.38
CA GLU A 51 -16.70 -6.36 1.25
C GLU A 51 -17.18 -5.94 2.65
N CYS A 52 -16.52 -4.97 3.28
CA CYS A 52 -16.82 -4.61 4.67
C CYS A 52 -17.43 -3.21 4.86
N GLY A 53 -17.60 -2.42 3.79
CA GLY A 53 -18.21 -1.09 3.84
C GLY A 53 -17.33 0.02 4.44
N MET A 54 -16.08 -0.29 4.84
CA MET A 54 -15.16 0.71 5.39
C MET A 54 -14.89 1.83 4.40
N LYS A 55 -14.99 3.08 4.86
CA LYS A 55 -14.77 4.29 4.05
C LYS A 55 -13.51 5.02 4.51
N LYS A 56 -12.70 5.46 3.56
CA LYS A 56 -11.56 6.35 3.80
C LYS A 56 -11.55 7.47 2.76
N SER A 57 -11.26 8.68 3.20
CA SER A 57 -10.84 9.74 2.29
C SER A 57 -9.42 9.42 1.80
N ILE A 58 -9.19 9.65 0.52
CA ILE A 58 -7.86 9.59 -0.10
C ILE A 58 -7.40 11.01 -0.43
#